data_AF-A0A7S2M264-F1
#
_entry.id   AF-A0A7S2M264-F1
#
_cell.length_a   1.000
_cell.length_b   1.000
_cell.length_c   1.000
_cell.angle_alpha   90.00
_cell.angle_beta   90.00
_cell.angle_gamma   90.00
#
_symmetry.space_group_name_H-M   'P 1'
#
loop_
_entity.id
_entity.type
_entity.pdbx_description
1 polymer ?
#
loop_
_entity_poly.entity_id
_entity_poly.type
_entity_poly.pdbx_seq_one_letter_code
_entity_poly.pdbx_strand_id
1 'polypeptide(L)'
;RTSDERSQECAVQCDAGFGAVESVLRCVNGAWYAPECLPVGSMVRVVAMEPELIRPYWVVLHANFFASSDCTDAIRMDGVALSSGEYVIKYASYHPQNVWDGDPGTSWASSEPCVPGSCYFGFRFRAPPRAIRCVRVEHPEGKEFQ
;
A
#
# COMPACT_ATOMS: atom_id res chain seq x y z
N ARG A 1 -14.69 31.74 13.75
CA ARG A 1 -14.20 30.34 13.71
C ARG A 1 -15.41 29.44 13.92
N THR A 2 -16.11 29.13 12.84
CA THR A 2 -17.23 28.18 12.85
C THR A 2 -16.65 26.78 12.67
N SER A 3 -16.85 25.91 13.66
CA SER A 3 -16.59 24.48 13.52
C SER A 3 -17.44 23.94 12.37
N ASP A 4 -16.81 23.32 11.38
CA ASP A 4 -17.50 22.70 10.25
C ASP A 4 -18.09 21.35 10.74
N GLU A 5 -19.28 21.43 11.30
CA GLU A 5 -19.84 20.52 12.31
C GLU A 5 -20.72 19.40 11.73
N ARG A 6 -20.39 18.83 10.57
CA ARG A 6 -21.18 17.69 10.01
C ARG A 6 -20.34 16.59 9.36
N SER A 7 -19.14 16.37 9.85
CA SER A 7 -18.38 15.17 9.52
C SER A 7 -18.49 14.16 10.67
N GLN A 8 -18.98 12.95 10.39
CA GLN A 8 -19.02 11.85 11.34
C GLN A 8 -18.22 10.65 10.81
N GLU A 9 -17.63 9.85 11.68
CA GLU A 9 -17.01 8.59 11.30
C GLU A 9 -18.08 7.51 11.15
N CYS A 10 -18.00 6.75 10.06
CA CYS A 10 -18.93 5.69 9.72
C CYS A 10 -18.13 4.39 9.57
N ALA A 11 -18.59 3.32 10.22
CA ALA A 11 -18.02 2.00 10.02
C ALA A 11 -18.56 1.38 8.72
N VAL A 12 -17.67 0.75 7.94
CA VAL A 12 -18.05 0.01 6.74
C VAL A 12 -18.26 -1.46 7.10
N GLN A 13 -19.40 -2.01 6.69
CA GLN A 13 -19.71 -3.43 6.81
C GLN A 13 -19.83 -4.04 5.42
N CYS A 14 -19.16 -5.17 5.21
CA CYS A 14 -19.24 -5.96 3.98
C CYS A 14 -19.95 -7.28 4.25
N ASP A 15 -20.47 -7.88 3.18
CA ASP A 15 -21.05 -9.23 3.23
C ASP A 15 -20.01 -10.29 3.61
N ALA A 16 -20.48 -11.43 4.10
CA ALA A 16 -19.61 -12.55 4.47
C ALA A 16 -18.70 -12.95 3.30
N GLY A 17 -17.40 -13.11 3.57
CA GLY A 17 -16.38 -13.41 2.55
C GLY A 17 -15.78 -12.17 1.89
N PHE A 18 -16.25 -10.96 2.22
CA PHE A 18 -15.70 -9.70 1.75
C PHE A 18 -15.19 -8.84 2.91
N GLY A 19 -14.13 -8.07 2.67
CA GLY A 19 -13.55 -7.09 3.59
C GLY A 19 -13.53 -5.69 2.97
N ALA A 20 -13.74 -4.68 3.81
CA ALA A 20 -13.66 -3.29 3.38
C ALA A 20 -12.20 -2.87 3.18
N VAL A 21 -11.91 -2.18 2.07
CA VAL A 21 -10.58 -1.55 1.84
C VAL A 21 -10.30 -0.47 2.90
N GLU A 22 -11.34 0.27 3.28
CA GLU A 22 -11.36 1.26 4.34
C GLU A 22 -12.49 0.90 5.30
N SER A 23 -12.15 0.44 6.51
CA SER A 23 -13.15 0.02 7.51
C SER A 23 -13.84 1.20 8.20
N VAL A 24 -13.29 2.42 8.07
CA VAL A 24 -13.82 3.66 8.62
C VAL A 24 -13.80 4.74 7.54
N LEU A 25 -14.95 5.34 7.26
CA LEU A 25 -15.11 6.44 6.31
C LEU A 25 -15.57 7.71 7.02
N ARG A 26 -15.20 8.87 6.47
CA ARG A 26 -15.73 10.16 6.91
C ARG A 26 -16.99 10.49 6.10
N CYS A 27 -18.14 10.50 6.78
CA CYS A 27 -19.43 10.89 6.22
C CYS A 27 -19.61 12.40 6.37
N VAL A 28 -19.88 13.12 5.28
CA VAL A 28 -20.19 14.56 5.30
C VAL A 28 -21.63 14.76 4.85
N ASN A 29 -22.47 15.37 5.69
CA ASN A 29 -23.88 15.65 5.38
C ASN A 29 -24.71 14.42 4.93
N GLY A 30 -24.35 13.20 5.36
CA GLY A 30 -25.04 11.97 4.95
C GLY A 30 -24.77 11.53 3.52
N ALA A 31 -23.82 12.17 2.81
CA ALA A 31 -23.29 11.67 1.55
C ALA A 31 -22.22 10.59 1.82
N TRP A 32 -22.33 9.48 1.09
CA TRP A 32 -21.44 8.33 1.20
C TRP A 32 -20.54 8.27 -0.03
N TYR A 33 -19.26 7.98 0.17
CA TYR A 33 -18.47 7.33 -0.88
C TYR A 33 -18.75 5.84 -0.76
N ALA A 34 -19.12 5.18 -1.87
CA ALA A 34 -19.40 3.75 -1.85
C ALA A 34 -18.12 3.00 -1.47
N PRO A 35 -18.04 2.37 -0.28
CA PRO A 35 -16.86 1.61 0.08
C PRO A 35 -16.73 0.41 -0.84
N GLU A 36 -15.49 0.10 -1.22
CA GLU A 36 -15.22 -1.11 -1.98
C GLU A 36 -15.06 -2.29 -1.02
N CYS A 37 -15.98 -3.26 -1.16
CA CYS A 37 -15.90 -4.56 -0.49
C CYS A 37 -15.22 -5.55 -1.45
N LEU A 38 -14.05 -6.03 -1.06
CA LEU A 38 -13.27 -7.00 -1.84
C LEU A 38 -13.32 -8.38 -1.19
N PRO A 39 -13.19 -9.48 -1.94
CA PRO A 39 -13.04 -10.79 -1.33
C PRO A 39 -11.90 -10.76 -0.31
N VAL A 40 -12.14 -11.34 0.87
CA VAL A 40 -11.13 -11.39 1.92
C VAL A 40 -9.86 -12.06 1.37
N GLY A 41 -8.71 -11.43 1.61
CA GLY A 41 -7.41 -11.89 1.10
C GLY A 41 -7.00 -11.30 -0.25
N SER A 42 -7.87 -10.56 -0.96
CA SER A 42 -7.52 -9.90 -2.23
C SER A 42 -6.61 -8.68 -2.07
N MET A 43 -6.35 -8.21 -0.85
CA MET A 43 -5.54 -7.02 -0.60
C MET A 43 -4.47 -7.29 0.43
N VAL A 44 -3.23 -6.88 0.11
CA VAL A 44 -2.09 -6.98 0.99
C VAL A 44 -1.37 -5.64 1.07
N ARG A 45 -1.03 -5.23 2.29
CA ARG A 45 -0.20 -4.06 2.58
C ARG A 45 1.09 -4.52 3.26
N VAL A 46 2.21 -4.01 2.80
CA VAL A 46 3.52 -4.09 3.45
C VAL A 46 3.72 -2.76 4.16
N VAL A 47 3.81 -2.80 5.49
CA VAL A 47 3.84 -1.61 6.34
C VAL A 47 5.25 -1.41 6.88
N ALA A 48 5.80 -0.20 6.77
CA ALA A 48 7.08 0.13 7.36
C ALA A 48 6.97 0.20 8.89
N MET A 49 7.62 -0.73 9.59
CA MET A 49 7.69 -0.73 11.05
C MET A 49 9.02 -0.17 11.58
N GLU A 50 10.08 -0.21 10.77
CA GLU A 50 11.42 0.29 11.13
C GLU A 50 11.88 1.40 10.16
N PRO A 51 11.12 2.49 9.99
CA PRO A 51 11.47 3.57 9.06
C PRO A 51 12.67 4.40 9.52
N GLU A 52 13.16 4.19 10.75
CA GLU A 52 14.43 4.79 11.16
C GLU A 52 15.61 4.28 10.33
N LEU A 53 15.48 3.09 9.73
CA LEU A 53 16.39 2.52 8.73
C LEU A 53 16.04 2.97 7.30
N ILE A 54 15.19 3.97 7.13
CA ILE A 54 14.65 4.36 5.82
C ILE A 54 14.32 5.86 5.86
N ARG A 55 15.35 6.72 5.89
CA ARG A 55 15.21 8.16 6.14
C ARG A 55 15.51 9.02 4.90
N PRO A 56 14.83 10.16 4.70
CA PRO A 56 13.59 10.59 5.36
C PRO A 56 12.33 9.98 4.72
N TYR A 57 12.42 9.41 3.52
CA TYR A 57 11.31 8.81 2.79
C TYR A 57 11.55 7.33 2.58
N TRP A 58 10.47 6.54 2.50
CA TRP A 58 10.60 5.13 2.15
C TRP A 58 10.66 4.93 0.66
N VAL A 59 11.86 4.63 0.16
CA VAL A 59 12.11 4.28 -1.25
C VAL A 59 12.15 2.76 -1.42
N VAL A 60 11.36 2.24 -2.37
CA VAL A 60 11.33 0.83 -2.75
C VAL A 60 11.61 0.72 -4.24
N LEU A 61 12.63 -0.04 -4.60
CA LEU A 61 12.98 -0.32 -6.00
C LEU A 61 12.06 -1.39 -6.56
N HIS A 62 11.96 -2.51 -5.85
CA HIS A 62 11.20 -3.66 -6.29
C HIS A 62 10.62 -4.41 -5.09
N ALA A 63 9.46 -5.04 -5.28
CA ALA A 63 8.98 -6.04 -4.36
C ALA A 63 8.26 -7.15 -5.11
N ASN A 64 8.22 -8.33 -4.48
CA ASN A 64 7.43 -9.44 -5.00
C ASN A 64 6.88 -10.29 -3.84
N PHE A 65 5.69 -10.86 -4.06
CA PHE A 65 5.06 -11.78 -3.11
C PHE A 65 5.32 -13.21 -3.52
N PHE A 66 5.47 -14.10 -2.53
CA PHE A 66 5.79 -15.50 -2.76
C PHE A 66 4.86 -16.41 -1.96
N ALA A 67 4.47 -17.53 -2.57
CA ALA A 67 3.67 -18.56 -1.92
C ALA A 67 4.51 -19.51 -1.04
N SER A 68 5.83 -19.50 -1.26
CA SER A 68 6.83 -20.24 -0.49
C SER A 68 7.44 -19.37 0.60
N SER A 69 7.87 -20.00 1.70
CA SER A 69 8.53 -19.31 2.82
C SER A 69 9.98 -18.93 2.53
N ASP A 70 10.61 -19.51 1.51
CA ASP A 70 11.97 -19.21 1.06
C ASP A 70 12.03 -18.18 -0.08
N CYS A 71 10.87 -17.59 -0.44
CA CYS A 71 10.77 -16.52 -1.42
C CYS A 71 11.20 -16.93 -2.85
N THR A 72 10.87 -18.16 -3.27
CA THR A 72 11.24 -18.69 -4.60
C THR A 72 10.03 -18.84 -5.54
N ASP A 73 8.90 -19.32 -5.02
CA ASP A 73 7.62 -19.47 -5.75
C ASP A 73 6.83 -18.15 -5.82
N ALA A 74 7.15 -17.31 -6.81
CA ALA A 74 6.56 -15.99 -7.00
C ALA A 74 5.05 -16.05 -7.31
N ILE A 75 4.31 -15.09 -6.77
CA ILE A 75 2.89 -14.87 -7.05
C ILE A 75 2.77 -13.84 -8.18
N ARG A 76 1.92 -14.15 -9.16
CA ARG A 76 1.65 -13.23 -10.27
C ARG A 76 0.92 -11.99 -9.76
N MET A 77 1.47 -10.81 -10.06
CA MET A 77 0.91 -9.50 -9.73
C MET A 77 -0.18 -9.10 -10.74
N ASP A 78 -1.36 -9.74 -10.68
CA ASP A 78 -2.55 -9.35 -11.49
C ASP A 78 -3.55 -8.55 -10.65
N GLY A 79 -3.55 -7.23 -10.85
CA GLY A 79 -4.32 -6.32 -10.02
C GLY A 79 -3.85 -4.88 -10.09
N VAL A 80 -4.00 -4.16 -8.99
CA VAL A 80 -3.71 -2.73 -8.88
C VAL A 80 -2.76 -2.49 -7.71
N ALA A 81 -1.68 -1.76 -7.96
CA ALA A 81 -0.77 -1.31 -6.93
C ALA A 81 -1.40 -0.21 -6.06
N LEU A 82 -1.11 -0.23 -4.76
CA LEU A 82 -1.63 0.72 -3.78
C LEU A 82 -0.48 1.23 -2.91
N SER A 83 -0.61 2.43 -2.34
CA SER A 83 0.33 2.93 -1.34
C SER A 83 -0.32 3.94 -0.38
N SER A 84 0.46 4.40 0.59
CA SER A 84 0.15 5.51 1.49
C SER A 84 0.38 6.89 0.84
N GLY A 85 0.46 6.96 -0.49
CA GLY A 85 0.86 8.15 -1.24
C GLY A 85 2.14 7.92 -2.06
N GLU A 86 2.44 8.85 -2.96
CA GLU A 86 3.64 8.85 -3.79
C GLU A 86 4.35 10.19 -3.71
N TYR A 87 5.68 10.17 -3.69
CA TYR A 87 6.49 11.38 -3.81
C TYR A 87 6.37 11.93 -5.23
N VAL A 88 5.97 13.19 -5.38
CA VAL A 88 5.77 13.81 -6.70
C VAL A 88 6.80 14.89 -6.93
N ILE A 89 7.64 14.71 -7.96
CA ILE A 89 8.52 15.76 -8.47
C ILE A 89 8.28 15.96 -9.96
N LYS A 90 8.53 17.19 -10.44
CA LYS A 90 8.16 17.63 -11.79
C LYS A 90 8.68 16.73 -12.94
N TYR A 91 9.77 16.00 -12.73
CA TYR A 91 10.45 15.22 -13.76
C TYR A 91 10.70 13.74 -13.39
N ALA A 92 10.16 13.26 -12.26
CA ALA A 92 10.26 11.85 -11.91
C ALA A 92 8.95 11.37 -11.28
N SER A 93 8.57 10.16 -11.64
CA SER A 93 7.33 9.51 -11.22
C SER A 93 7.65 8.37 -10.27
N TYR A 94 7.24 8.50 -9.01
CA TYR A 94 7.42 7.46 -7.98
C TYR A 94 6.12 6.66 -7.76
N HIS A 95 5.49 6.23 -8.86
CA HIS A 95 4.17 5.60 -8.80
C HIS A 95 4.22 4.25 -8.06
N PRO A 96 3.16 3.86 -7.32
CA PRO A 96 3.11 2.57 -6.63
C PRO A 96 3.30 1.35 -7.54
N GLN A 97 2.93 1.48 -8.81
CA GLN A 97 3.11 0.42 -9.81
C GLN A 97 4.57 0.07 -10.06
N ASN A 98 5.49 1.03 -9.83
CA ASN A 98 6.93 0.85 -10.04
C ASN A 98 7.52 -0.21 -9.10
N VAL A 99 6.92 -0.44 -7.93
CA VAL A 99 7.34 -1.53 -7.03
C VAL A 99 7.21 -2.91 -7.70
N TRP A 100 6.28 -3.05 -8.64
CA TRP A 100 5.82 -4.34 -9.16
C TRP A 100 6.08 -4.54 -10.66
N ASP A 101 6.68 -3.57 -11.35
CA ASP A 101 6.86 -3.59 -12.80
C ASP A 101 8.09 -4.39 -13.27
N GLY A 102 9.02 -4.66 -12.35
CA GLY A 102 10.27 -5.37 -12.63
C GLY A 102 11.31 -4.53 -13.38
N ASP A 103 11.09 -3.22 -13.53
CA ASP A 103 12.03 -2.30 -14.14
C ASP A 103 13.02 -1.78 -13.08
N PRO A 104 14.32 -2.10 -13.17
CA PRO A 104 15.32 -1.60 -12.21
C PRO A 104 15.54 -0.07 -12.28
N GLY A 105 15.02 0.59 -13.32
CA GLY A 105 15.09 2.04 -13.50
C GLY A 105 13.96 2.82 -12.81
N THR A 106 12.98 2.13 -12.24
CA THR A 106 11.83 2.76 -11.56
C THR A 106 11.90 2.51 -10.05
N SER A 107 11.15 3.31 -9.30
CA SER A 107 10.99 3.13 -7.86
C SER A 107 9.70 3.77 -7.39
N TRP A 108 9.22 3.36 -6.22
CA TRP A 108 8.23 4.10 -5.45
C TRP A 108 8.92 4.79 -4.28
N ALA A 109 8.39 5.93 -3.87
CA ALA A 109 8.81 6.67 -2.70
C ALA A 109 7.57 7.19 -1.96
N SER A 110 7.57 7.12 -0.63
CA SER A 110 6.49 7.67 0.19
C SER A 110 6.32 9.17 -0.03
N SER A 111 5.07 9.66 -0.03
CA SER A 111 4.78 11.09 -0.20
C SER A 111 5.29 11.96 0.94
N GLU A 112 5.35 11.39 2.14
CA GLU A 112 5.71 12.05 3.39
C GLU A 112 6.76 11.24 4.14
N PRO A 113 7.47 11.84 5.11
CA PRO A 113 8.34 11.10 5.99
C PRO A 113 7.62 9.98 6.75
N CYS A 114 8.26 8.82 6.82
CA CYS A 114 7.67 7.64 7.44
C CYS A 114 7.96 7.57 8.94
N VAL A 115 6.91 7.36 9.74
CA VAL A 115 7.01 6.90 11.13
C VAL A 115 6.49 5.47 11.21
N PRO A 116 6.87 4.67 12.23
CA PRO A 116 6.45 3.28 12.32
C PRO A 116 4.93 3.13 12.15
N GLY A 117 4.52 2.33 11.18
CA GLY A 117 3.11 2.08 10.86
C GLY A 117 2.44 3.09 9.92
N SER A 118 3.07 4.22 9.57
CA SER A 118 2.41 5.27 8.76
C SER A 118 2.49 5.03 7.26
N CYS A 119 3.59 4.45 6.78
CA CYS A 119 3.81 4.23 5.37
C CYS A 119 3.55 2.79 4.97
N TYR A 120 2.90 2.62 3.82
CA TYR A 120 2.71 1.31 3.23
C TYR A 120 2.77 1.37 1.70
N PHE A 121 3.18 0.27 1.11
CA PHE A 121 2.86 -0.07 -0.26
C PHE A 121 2.11 -1.40 -0.24
N GLY A 122 1.45 -1.74 -1.34
CA GLY A 122 0.64 -2.93 -1.38
C GLY A 122 0.09 -3.23 -2.74
N PHE A 123 -0.71 -4.28 -2.78
CA PHE A 123 -1.32 -4.74 -4.00
C PHE A 123 -2.73 -5.24 -3.71
N ARG A 124 -3.63 -4.87 -4.61
CA ARG A 124 -4.98 -5.40 -4.68
C ARG A 124 -5.05 -6.35 -5.86
N PHE A 125 -5.13 -7.63 -5.58
CA PHE A 125 -5.31 -8.66 -6.59
C PHE A 125 -6.73 -8.66 -7.14
N ARG A 126 -6.86 -8.96 -8.43
CA ARG A 126 -8.16 -9.14 -9.10
C ARG A 126 -8.95 -10.32 -8.52
N ALA A 127 -8.25 -11.35 -8.06
CA ALA A 127 -8.78 -12.50 -7.34
C ALA A 127 -7.84 -12.83 -6.16
N PRO A 128 -8.33 -13.45 -5.07
CA PRO A 128 -7.47 -13.83 -3.95
C PRO A 128 -6.25 -14.62 -4.43
N PRO A 129 -5.02 -14.18 -4.09
CA PRO A 129 -3.83 -14.93 -4.47
C PRO A 129 -3.75 -16.23 -3.68
N ARG A 130 -2.79 -17.09 -4.07
CA ARG A 130 -2.32 -18.15 -3.18
C ARG A 130 -1.82 -17.52 -1.87
N ALA A 131 -1.84 -18.29 -0.78
CA ALA A 131 -1.38 -17.80 0.52
C ALA A 131 0.04 -17.22 0.42
N ILE A 132 0.17 -15.93 0.74
CA ILE A 132 1.46 -15.24 0.75
C ILE A 132 2.22 -15.69 2.00
N ARG A 133 3.45 -16.19 1.81
CA ARG A 133 4.31 -16.69 2.88
C ARG A 133 5.64 -15.95 2.97
N CYS A 134 6.01 -15.22 1.93
CA CYS A 134 7.14 -14.32 1.94
C CYS A 134 6.84 -13.07 1.10
N VAL A 135 7.45 -11.96 1.50
CA VAL A 135 7.66 -10.78 0.68
C VAL A 135 9.16 -10.50 0.60
N ARG A 136 9.67 -10.27 -0.62
CA ARG A 136 11.01 -9.72 -0.82
C ARG A 136 10.85 -8.26 -1.20
N VAL A 137 11.59 -7.37 -0.54
CA VAL A 137 11.60 -5.94 -0.80
C VAL A 137 13.04 -5.54 -1.07
N GLU A 138 13.25 -4.79 -2.15
CA GLU A 138 14.54 -4.27 -2.56
C GLU A 138 14.55 -2.75 -2.40
N HIS A 139 15.59 -2.26 -1.74
CA HIS A 139 15.80 -0.84 -1.45
C HIS A 139 17.08 -0.36 -2.16
N PRO A 140 17.23 0.96 -2.37
CA PRO A 140 18.49 1.52 -2.87
C PRO A 140 19.67 1.16 -1.96
N GLU A 141 20.83 0.94 -2.55
CA GLU A 141 22.08 0.77 -1.81
C GLU A 141 22.58 2.11 -1.26
N GLY A 142 23.13 2.12 -0.04
CA GLY A 142 23.74 3.29 0.57
C GLY A 142 23.07 3.70 1.88
N LYS A 143 23.88 4.15 2.85
CA LYS A 143 23.42 4.55 4.20
C LYS A 143 22.51 5.78 4.21
N GLU A 144 22.47 6.53 3.11
CA GLU A 144 21.59 7.68 2.93
C GLU A 144 20.16 7.32 2.53
N PHE A 145 19.93 6.06 2.16
CA PHE A 145 18.61 5.48 1.87
C PHE A 145 18.22 4.38 2.87
N GLN A 146 19.12 4.09 3.82
CA GLN A 146 18.93 3.24 5.00
C GLN A 146 18.88 4.07 6.29
#